data_AF-A0A1J0P8G4-F1
#
_entry.id   AF-A0A1J0P8G4-F1
#
_cell.length_a   1.000
_cell.length_b   1.000
_cell.length_c   1.000
_cell.angle_alpha   90.00
_cell.angle_beta   90.00
_cell.angle_gamma   90.00
#
_symmetry.space_group_name_H-M   'P 1'
#
loop_
_entity.id
_entity.type
_entity.pdbx_description
1 polymer ?
#
loop_
_entity_poly.entity_id
_entity_poly.type
_entity_poly.pdbx_seq_one_letter_code
_entity_poly.pdbx_strand_id
1 'polypeptide(L)'
;MILVVQQLVDAQFVRANQTAAERLWQEVAALDLSIDRVINLLYSALDFNKRDALRAEDNAWVACHQVRPPRRGPLRSWRLSRSRSQSHPAICTT
;
A
#
# COMPACT_ATOMS: atom_id res chain seq x y z
N MET A 1 -4.50 14.34 6.83
CA MET A 1 -4.95 13.12 6.13
C MET A 1 -5.62 13.44 4.79
N ILE A 2 -6.89 13.87 4.77
CA ILE A 2 -7.70 14.03 3.53
C ILE A 2 -7.02 14.91 2.46
N LEU A 3 -6.39 16.01 2.85
CA LEU A 3 -5.72 16.91 1.90
C LEU A 3 -4.56 16.23 1.14
N VAL A 4 -3.78 15.40 1.81
CA VAL A 4 -2.66 14.66 1.19
C VAL A 4 -3.20 13.62 0.20
N VAL A 5 -4.32 12.96 0.53
CA VAL A 5 -5.00 12.04 -0.39
C VAL A 5 -5.49 12.75 -1.64
N GLN A 6 -6.14 13.92 -1.49
CA GLN A 6 -6.58 14.72 -2.64
C GLN A 6 -5.42 15.13 -3.54
N GLN A 7 -4.30 15.57 -2.94
CA GLN A 7 -3.10 15.93 -3.69
C GLN A 7 -2.44 14.73 -4.37
N LEU A 8 -2.41 13.56 -3.71
CA LEU A 8 -1.93 12.32 -4.31
C LEU A 8 -2.76 11.91 -5.52
N VAL A 9 -4.09 12.01 -5.42
CA VAL A 9 -4.97 11.70 -6.54
C VAL A 9 -4.72 12.63 -7.72
N ASP A 10 -4.61 13.93 -7.48
CA ASP A 10 -4.31 14.91 -8.52
C ASP A 10 -2.94 14.64 -9.15
N ALA A 11 -1.91 14.40 -8.34
CA ALA A 11 -0.56 14.14 -8.84
C ALA A 11 -0.47 12.81 -9.62
N GLN A 12 -1.06 11.73 -9.11
CA GLN A 12 -0.89 10.38 -9.64
C GLN A 12 -1.86 10.05 -10.78
N PHE A 13 -3.14 10.43 -10.66
CA PHE A 13 -4.17 10.02 -11.63
C PHE A 13 -4.56 11.13 -12.60
N VAL A 14 -4.55 12.39 -12.17
CA VAL A 14 -4.96 13.51 -13.05
C VAL A 14 -3.77 14.02 -13.86
N ARG A 15 -2.68 14.37 -13.18
CA ARG A 15 -1.49 14.97 -13.82
C ARG A 15 -0.45 13.95 -14.27
N ALA A 16 -0.53 12.72 -13.79
CA ALA A 16 0.49 11.68 -13.98
C ALA A 16 1.93 12.17 -13.67
N ASN A 17 2.08 13.06 -12.68
CA ASN A 17 3.35 13.63 -12.26
C ASN A 17 3.98 12.74 -11.18
N GLN A 18 4.86 11.83 -11.63
CA GLN A 18 5.52 10.86 -10.77
C GLN A 18 6.38 11.52 -9.67
N THR A 19 7.13 12.57 -9.99
CA THR A 19 7.96 13.29 -9.01
C THR A 19 7.14 13.92 -7.90
N ALA A 20 5.99 14.50 -8.25
CA ALA A 20 5.08 15.08 -7.26
C ALA A 20 4.43 13.99 -6.40
N ALA A 21 4.00 12.88 -7.01
CA ALA A 21 3.43 11.75 -6.27
C ALA A 21 4.45 11.15 -5.30
N GLU A 22 5.71 10.97 -5.71
CA GLU A 22 6.78 10.44 -4.86
C GLU A 22 7.08 11.36 -3.67
N ARG A 23 7.15 12.68 -3.88
CA ARG A 23 7.28 13.65 -2.80
C ARG A 23 6.12 13.54 -1.80
N LEU A 24 4.89 13.44 -2.29
CA LEU A 24 3.71 13.31 -1.42
C LEU A 24 3.75 11.99 -0.62
N TRP A 25 4.23 10.89 -1.21
CA TRP A 25 4.45 9.65 -0.46
C TRP A 25 5.55 9.78 0.61
N GLN A 26 6.60 10.55 0.35
CA GLN A 26 7.59 10.89 1.39
C GLN A 26 6.97 11.73 2.51
N GLU A 27 6.07 12.67 2.20
CA GLU A 27 5.34 13.45 3.20
C GLU A 27 4.39 12.56 4.03
N VAL A 28 3.72 11.58 3.40
CA VAL A 28 2.93 10.54 4.10
C VAL A 28 3.78 9.82 5.14
N ALA A 29 5.00 9.40 4.75
CA ALA A 29 5.92 8.72 5.66
C ALA A 29 6.46 9.66 6.76
N ALA A 30 6.82 10.91 6.40
CA ALA A 30 7.36 11.88 7.34
C ALA A 30 6.36 12.30 8.41
N LEU A 31 5.06 12.28 8.09
CA LEU A 31 3.97 12.59 9.00
C LEU A 31 3.44 11.37 9.77
N ASP A 32 4.10 10.21 9.65
CA ASP A 32 3.68 8.94 10.25
C ASP A 32 2.21 8.58 9.95
N LEU A 33 1.75 8.91 8.74
CA LEU A 33 0.39 8.59 8.31
C LEU A 33 0.31 7.12 7.93
N SER A 34 -0.76 6.45 8.36
CA SER A 34 -1.00 5.04 8.01
C SER A 34 -1.12 4.87 6.49
N ILE A 35 -0.17 4.13 5.92
CA ILE A 35 -0.13 3.80 4.49
C ILE A 35 -1.39 3.05 4.07
N ASP A 36 -1.82 2.05 4.86
CA ASP A 36 -3.04 1.28 4.59
C ASP A 36 -4.29 2.17 4.50
N ARG A 37 -4.36 3.17 5.39
CA ARG A 37 -5.48 4.12 5.43
C ARG A 37 -5.45 5.07 4.22
N VAL A 38 -4.26 5.53 3.82
CA VAL A 38 -4.10 6.33 2.59
C VAL A 38 -4.50 5.51 1.36
N ILE A 39 -4.04 4.26 1.24
CA ILE A 39 -4.39 3.35 0.15
C ILE A 39 -5.90 3.08 0.11
N ASN A 40 -6.53 2.83 1.27
CA ASN A 40 -7.98 2.62 1.35
C ASN A 40 -8.75 3.80 0.75
N LEU A 41 -8.36 5.02 1.11
CA LEU A 41 -8.99 6.23 0.57
C LEU A 41 -8.68 6.41 -0.92
N LEU A 42 -7.43 6.19 -1.34
CA LEU A 42 -6.97 6.37 -2.72
C LEU A 42 -7.73 5.47 -3.72
N TYR A 43 -8.08 4.27 -3.29
CA TYR A 43 -8.82 3.29 -4.09
C TYR A 43 -10.30 3.17 -3.69
N SER A 44 -10.80 4.09 -2.86
CA SER A 44 -12.23 4.21 -2.62
C SER A 44 -12.92 4.73 -3.90
N ALA A 45 -14.09 4.21 -4.23
CA ALA A 45 -14.88 4.66 -5.38
C ALA A 45 -15.59 6.01 -5.12
N LEU A 46 -14.96 6.89 -4.33
CA LEU A 46 -15.53 8.16 -3.88
C LEU A 46 -15.09 9.31 -4.78
N ASP A 47 -15.93 10.35 -4.84
CA ASP A 47 -15.55 11.61 -5.47
C ASP A 47 -14.58 12.36 -4.55
N PHE A 48 -13.34 12.51 -5.01
CA PHE A 48 -12.29 13.15 -4.25
C PHE A 48 -12.51 14.65 -4.02
N ASN A 49 -13.47 15.29 -4.69
CA ASN A 49 -13.87 16.69 -4.39
C ASN A 49 -14.82 16.79 -3.20
N LYS A 50 -15.51 15.70 -2.84
CA LYS A 50 -16.46 15.66 -1.73
C LYS A 50 -15.75 15.29 -0.43
N ARG A 51 -15.19 16.31 0.23
CA ARG A 51 -14.45 16.13 1.50
C ARG A 51 -15.25 15.41 2.59
N ASP A 52 -16.56 15.64 2.66
CA ASP A 52 -17.39 14.99 3.68
C ASP A 52 -17.51 13.49 3.45
N ALA A 53 -17.58 13.03 2.19
CA ALA A 53 -17.60 11.61 1.85
C ALA A 53 -16.25 10.94 2.19
N LEU A 54 -15.14 11.58 1.85
CA LEU A 54 -13.80 11.10 2.22
C LEU A 54 -13.63 11.03 3.74
N ARG A 55 -14.14 12.02 4.48
CA ARG A 55 -14.08 12.02 5.94
C ARG A 55 -14.93 10.92 6.56
N ALA A 56 -16.11 10.66 6.00
CA ALA A 56 -16.98 9.58 6.48
C ALA A 56 -16.30 8.21 6.30
N GLU A 57 -15.72 7.95 5.14
CA GLU A 57 -14.97 6.72 4.86
C GLU A 57 -13.72 6.59 5.76
N ASP A 58 -13.00 7.69 5.94
CA ASP A 58 -11.83 7.75 6.82
C ASP A 58 -12.19 7.42 8.28
N ASN A 59 -13.33 7.90 8.76
CA ASN A 59 -13.86 7.59 10.08
C ASN A 59 -14.35 6.15 10.19
N ALA A 60 -15.02 5.63 9.16
CA ALA A 60 -15.48 4.24 9.10
C ALA A 60 -14.29 3.27 9.14
N TRP A 61 -13.22 3.57 8.41
CA TRP A 61 -11.99 2.79 8.44
C TRP A 61 -11.37 2.74 9.83
N VAL A 62 -11.27 3.90 10.50
CA VAL A 62 -10.75 4.01 11.86
C VAL A 62 -11.59 3.20 12.85
N ALA A 63 -12.91 3.32 12.78
CA ALA A 63 -13.83 2.57 13.63
C ALA A 63 -13.67 1.05 13.46
N CYS A 64 -13.48 0.57 12.22
CA CYS A 64 -13.30 -0.85 11.93
C CYS A 64 -11.90 -1.38 12.30
N HIS A 65 -10.84 -0.58 12.12
CA HIS A 65 -9.45 -1.02 12.28
C HIS A 65 -8.89 -0.80 13.69
N GLN A 66 -9.46 0.11 14.50
CA GLN A 66 -9.10 0.24 15.92
C GLN A 66 -9.57 -0.94 16.77
N VAL A 67 -10.61 -1.67 16.34
CA VAL A 67 -11.21 -2.77 17.11
C VAL A 67 -10.50 -4.11 16.88
N ARG A 68 -9.58 -4.19 15.92
CA ARG A 68 -8.95 -5.46 15.52
C ARG A 68 -7.60 -5.64 16.25
N PRO A 69 -7.50 -6.49 17.29
CA PRO A 69 -6.20 -6.83 17.85
C PRO A 69 -5.30 -7.44 16.76
N PRO A 70 -3.97 -7.27 16.85
CA PRO A 70 -3.06 -7.82 15.86
C PRO A 70 -3.31 -9.33 15.78
N ARG A 71 -3.76 -9.82 14.63
CA ARG A 71 -3.84 -11.24 14.34
C ARG A 71 -2.42 -11.79 14.29
N ARG A 72 -1.83 -12.13 15.45
CA ARG A 72 -0.68 -13.04 15.55
C ARG A 72 -1.15 -14.43 15.11
N GLY A 73 -1.31 -14.62 13.81
CA GLY A 73 -1.39 -15.95 13.21
C GLY A 73 0.02 -16.58 13.20
N PRO A 74 0.16 -17.91 13.35
CA PRO A 74 1.45 -18.55 13.50
C PRO A 74 2.15 -18.63 12.13
N LEU A 75 2.90 -17.59 11.75
CA LEU A 75 3.81 -17.64 10.61
C LEU A 75 5.04 -18.50 10.94
N ARG A 76 4.83 -19.81 11.16
CA ARG A 76 5.90 -20.81 11.37
C ARG A 76 5.96 -21.91 10.32
N SER A 77 5.24 -21.81 9.20
CA SER A 77 5.20 -22.89 8.20
C SER A 77 5.51 -22.51 6.75
N TRP A 78 5.93 -21.28 6.45
CA TRP A 78 6.50 -20.99 5.13
C TRP A 78 7.98 -21.38 5.09
N ARG A 79 8.25 -22.69 5.24
CA ARG A 79 9.50 -23.29 4.76
C ARG A 79 9.40 -23.38 3.25
N LEU A 80 9.81 -22.32 2.57
CA LEU A 80 10.11 -22.39 1.14
C LEU A 80 11.33 -23.28 0.97
N SER A 81 11.09 -24.56 0.69
CA SER A 81 12.09 -25.47 0.15
C SER A 81 12.54 -24.95 -1.22
N ARG A 82 13.60 -24.15 -1.25
CA ARG A 82 14.40 -23.91 -2.46
C ARG A 82 15.19 -25.19 -2.76
N SER A 83 14.59 -26.09 -3.53
CA SER A 83 15.34 -27.16 -4.18
C SER A 83 16.16 -26.55 -5.31
N ARG A 84 17.43 -26.25 -5.00
CA ARG A 84 18.48 -25.91 -5.96
C ARG A 84 18.79 -27.18 -6.77
N SER A 85 18.11 -27.39 -7.89
CA SER A 85 18.57 -28.36 -8.89
C SER A 85 19.62 -27.70 -9.77
N GLN A 86 20.86 -27.65 -9.29
CA GLN A 86 22.02 -27.61 -10.17
C GLN A 86 22.33 -29.05 -10.54
N SER A 87 21.98 -29.44 -11.75
CA SER A 87 22.49 -30.65 -12.38
C SER A 87 23.00 -30.27 -13.76
N HIS A 88 24.22 -29.73 -13.79
CA HIS A 88 25.13 -29.89 -14.91
C HIS A 88 26.01 -31.10 -14.56
N PRO A 89 26.10 -32.10 -15.44
CA PRO A 89 27.40 -32.70 -15.61
C PRO A 89 27.77 -32.91 -17.08
N ALA A 90 29.06 -32.64 -17.30
CA ALA A 90 29.99 -33.37 -18.14
C ALA A 90 29.74 -33.40 -19.66
N ILE A 91 30.53 -32.54 -20.32
CA ILE A 91 31.17 -32.79 -21.61
C ILE A 91 31.70 -34.24 -21.64
N CYS A 92 31.31 -35.00 -22.68
CA CYS A 92 32.03 -36.19 -23.14
C CYS A 92 32.19 -36.13 -24.66
N THR A 93 33.44 -36.24 -25.07
CA THR A 93 34.02 -36.25 -26.42
C THR A 93 33.70 -37.53 -27.20
N THR A 94 33.50 -37.45 -28.51
CA THR A 94 34.03 -38.36 -29.56
C THR A 94 33.95 -37.65 -30.89
#